data_AF-A0AA42T4Y4-F1
#
_entry.id   AF-A0AA42T4Y4-F1
#
_cell.length_a   1.000
_cell.length_b   1.000
_cell.length_c   1.000
_cell.angle_alpha   90.00
_cell.angle_beta   90.00
_cell.angle_gamma   90.00
#
_symmetry.space_group_name_H-M   'P 1'
#
loop_
_entity.id
_entity.type
_entity.pdbx_description
1 polymer ?
#
loop_
_entity_poly.entity_id
_entity_poly.type
_entity_poly.pdbx_seq_one_letter_code
_entity_poly.pdbx_strand_id
1 'polypeptide(L)'
;MSLNKYLRLPHPETCDCSVCWSRRVPVEPAPCLSTPCDQCRPASVFKVDGIWRAKPAFTCAKHKPPRRPPKYWNTIYDSGKPTPFVPIREPFELE
;
A
#
# COMPACT_ATOMS: atom_id res chain seq x y z
N MET A 1 21.02 -22.20 17.63
CA MET A 1 20.74 -20.82 17.20
C MET A 1 21.54 -20.54 15.94
N SER A 2 20.89 -20.50 14.78
CA SER A 2 21.56 -20.18 13.51
C SER A 2 21.89 -18.69 13.52
N LEU A 3 23.17 -18.36 13.75
CA LEU A 3 23.66 -17.00 13.55
C LEU A 3 23.54 -16.69 12.06
N ASN A 4 22.57 -15.85 11.70
CA ASN A 4 22.41 -15.30 10.35
C ASN A 4 23.68 -14.49 10.00
N LYS A 5 24.70 -15.18 9.48
CA LYS A 5 26.00 -14.63 9.04
C LYS A 5 25.86 -13.50 8.00
N TYR A 6 24.69 -13.38 7.37
CA TYR A 6 24.41 -12.42 6.30
C TYR A 6 24.04 -11.01 6.76
N LEU A 7 23.68 -10.79 8.04
CA LEU A 7 23.08 -9.50 8.45
C LEU A 7 24.08 -8.37 8.74
N ARG A 8 25.40 -8.64 8.75
CA ARG A 8 26.40 -7.63 9.17
C ARG A 8 27.69 -7.66 8.37
N LEU A 9 27.78 -8.46 7.30
CA LEU A 9 28.94 -8.44 6.44
C LEU A 9 28.84 -7.24 5.48
N PRO A 10 29.93 -6.50 5.26
CA PRO A 10 29.96 -5.48 4.22
C PRO A 10 29.67 -6.15 2.89
N HIS A 11 28.71 -5.59 2.15
CA HIS A 11 28.42 -6.05 0.80
C HIS A 11 29.54 -5.59 -0.14
N PRO A 12 29.92 -6.41 -1.14
CA PRO A 12 30.83 -5.96 -2.18
C PRO A 12 30.24 -4.76 -2.92
N GLU A 13 31.08 -3.86 -3.43
CA GLU A 13 30.66 -2.62 -4.09
C GLU A 13 29.72 -2.85 -5.29
N THR A 14 29.81 -4.04 -5.89
CA THR A 14 29.00 -4.48 -7.04
C THR A 14 27.79 -5.33 -6.64
N CYS A 15 27.35 -5.31 -5.38
CA CYS A 15 26.23 -6.13 -4.93
C CYS A 15 24.87 -5.64 -5.45
N ASP A 16 24.15 -6.51 -6.17
CA ASP A 16 22.82 -6.24 -6.73
C ASP A 16 21.65 -6.76 -5.87
N CYS A 17 21.87 -6.98 -4.56
CA CYS A 17 20.74 -7.26 -3.67
C CYS A 17 19.78 -6.07 -3.61
N SER A 18 18.50 -6.34 -3.28
CA SER A 18 17.45 -5.31 -3.23
C SER A 18 17.82 -4.10 -2.38
N VAL A 19 18.52 -4.30 -1.26
CA VAL A 19 18.96 -3.25 -0.34
C VAL A 19 20.07 -2.38 -0.96
N CYS A 20 21.13 -3.00 -1.50
CA CYS A 20 22.25 -2.28 -2.12
C CYS A 20 21.83 -1.58 -3.43
N TRP A 21 20.93 -2.20 -4.20
CA TRP A 21 20.35 -1.60 -5.39
C TRP A 21 19.52 -0.36 -5.04
N SER A 22 18.61 -0.44 -4.05
CA SER A 22 17.79 0.69 -3.62
C SER A 22 18.61 1.86 -3.06
N ARG A 23 19.79 1.59 -2.50
CA ARG A 23 20.72 2.64 -2.03
C ARG A 23 21.46 3.33 -3.18
N ARG A 24 21.75 2.60 -4.27
CA ARG A 24 22.46 3.12 -5.45
C ARG A 24 21.53 3.88 -6.38
N VAL A 25 20.29 3.41 -6.53
CA VAL A 25 19.31 4.05 -7.41
C VAL A 25 18.72 5.25 -6.66
N PRO A 26 18.98 6.50 -7.11
CA PRO A 26 18.29 7.65 -6.56
C PRO A 26 16.79 7.43 -6.77
N VAL A 27 15.98 7.77 -5.76
CA VAL A 27 14.53 7.84 -5.94
C VAL A 27 14.27 8.92 -6.97
N GLU A 28 14.12 8.54 -8.22
CA GLU A 28 13.56 9.43 -9.21
C GLU A 28 12.17 9.81 -8.69
N PRO A 29 11.85 11.11 -8.58
CA PRO A 29 10.51 11.50 -8.23
C PRO A 29 9.59 10.94 -9.31
N ALA A 30 8.94 9.83 -9.00
CA ALA A 30 7.96 9.26 -9.88
C ALA A 30 6.91 10.36 -10.10
N PRO A 31 6.70 10.81 -11.35
CA PRO A 31 5.68 11.81 -11.60
C PRO A 31 4.37 11.24 -11.08
N CYS A 32 3.78 11.90 -10.09
CA CYS A 32 2.44 11.55 -9.64
C CYS A 32 1.52 11.64 -10.87
N LEU A 33 1.13 10.49 -11.42
CA LEU A 33 0.23 10.39 -12.57
C LEU A 33 -1.18 10.93 -12.27
N SER A 34 -1.45 11.30 -11.02
CA SER A 34 -2.65 12.02 -10.65
C SER A 34 -2.62 13.42 -11.23
N THR A 35 -3.36 13.63 -12.32
CA THR A 35 -3.70 14.96 -12.80
C THR A 35 -4.30 15.75 -11.63
N PRO A 36 -3.71 16.90 -11.23
CA PRO A 36 -4.25 17.68 -10.13
C PRO A 36 -5.67 18.12 -10.50
N CYS A 37 -6.63 17.85 -9.62
CA CYS A 37 -7.96 18.41 -9.77
C CYS A 37 -7.89 19.91 -9.48
N ASP A 38 -8.28 20.72 -10.46
CA ASP A 38 -8.43 22.16 -10.40
C ASP A 38 -9.36 22.64 -9.27
N GLN A 39 -10.33 21.83 -8.88
CA GLN A 39 -11.28 22.15 -7.82
C GLN A 39 -10.87 21.67 -6.42
N CYS A 40 -9.97 20.69 -6.32
CA CYS A 40 -9.52 20.19 -5.02
C CYS A 40 -8.38 21.06 -4.49
N ARG A 41 -8.38 21.30 -3.18
CA ARG A 41 -7.26 21.97 -2.50
C ARG A 41 -6.79 21.14 -1.31
N PRO A 42 -5.48 20.91 -1.16
CA PRO A 42 -4.94 20.26 0.03
C PRO A 42 -5.10 21.16 1.26
N ALA A 43 -5.02 20.55 2.44
CA ALA A 43 -4.88 21.31 3.67
C ALA A 43 -3.52 22.04 3.64
N SER A 44 -3.50 23.29 4.10
CA SER A 44 -2.27 24.06 4.18
C SER A 44 -2.22 24.87 5.47
N VAL A 45 -1.01 25.18 5.92
CA VAL A 45 -0.77 26.05 7.06
C VAL A 45 0.02 27.25 6.58
N PHE A 46 -0.41 28.44 6.97
CA PHE A 46 0.19 29.69 6.53
C PHE A 46 0.24 30.68 7.70
N LYS A 47 1.12 31.67 7.61
CA LYS A 47 1.35 32.65 8.67
C LYS A 47 0.69 33.98 8.27
N VAL A 48 -0.17 34.51 9.13
CA VAL A 48 -0.81 35.82 8.97
C VAL A 48 -0.54 36.62 10.23
N ASP A 49 0.12 37.77 10.09
CA ASP A 49 0.49 38.66 11.21
C ASP A 49 1.20 37.93 12.35
N GLY A 50 2.11 37.01 11.99
CA GLY A 50 2.86 36.20 12.96
C GLY A 50 2.12 34.99 13.51
N ILE A 51 0.80 34.89 13.30
CA ILE A 51 -0.06 33.80 13.80
C ILE A 51 -0.17 32.71 12.73
N TRP A 52 0.03 31.46 13.14
CA TRP A 52 -0.22 30.30 12.29
C TRP A 52 -1.71 30.06 12.11
N ARG A 53 -2.16 30.00 10.85
CA ARG A 53 -3.54 29.69 10.48
C ARG A 53 -3.56 28.45 9.60
N ALA A 54 -4.54 27.58 9.82
CA ALA A 54 -4.77 26.41 8.99
C ALA A 54 -5.89 26.68 7.99
N LYS A 55 -5.65 26.36 6.71
CA LYS A 55 -6.66 26.27 5.66
C LYS A 55 -7.10 24.81 5.55
N PRO A 56 -8.37 24.49 5.78
CA PRO A 56 -8.84 23.12 5.65
C PRO A 56 -8.81 22.66 4.19
N ALA A 57 -8.53 21.37 4.00
CA ALA A 57 -8.66 20.71 2.72
C ALA A 57 -10.10 20.85 2.19
N PHE A 58 -10.24 20.89 0.87
CA PHE A 58 -11.54 20.82 0.22
C PHE A 58 -11.46 19.84 -0.94
N THR A 59 -12.39 18.91 -0.97
CA THR A 59 -12.56 17.89 -2.00
C THR A 59 -13.83 18.17 -2.79
N CYS A 60 -13.72 18.24 -4.11
CA CYS A 60 -14.88 18.43 -4.98
C CYS A 60 -15.79 17.19 -4.95
N ALA A 61 -17.02 17.30 -5.45
CA ALA A 61 -18.00 16.21 -5.42
C ALA A 61 -17.48 14.91 -6.08
N LYS A 62 -16.65 15.01 -7.13
CA LYS A 62 -16.00 13.87 -7.80
C LYS A 62 -15.04 13.11 -6.89
N HIS A 63 -14.34 13.82 -6.00
CA HIS A 63 -13.34 13.25 -5.10
C HIS A 63 -13.84 13.17 -3.65
N LYS A 64 -15.09 13.51 -3.41
CA LYS A 64 -15.70 13.37 -2.09
C LYS A 64 -15.96 11.88 -1.88
N PRO A 65 -15.26 11.22 -0.94
CA PRO A 65 -15.52 9.82 -0.69
C PRO A 65 -16.98 9.68 -0.23
N PRO A 66 -17.69 8.64 -0.71
CA PRO A 66 -19.05 8.38 -0.27
C PRO A 66 -19.06 8.14 1.24
N ARG A 67 -20.10 8.63 1.93
CA ARG A 67 -20.24 8.47 3.40
C ARG A 67 -20.24 7.00 3.85
N ARG A 68 -20.63 6.11 2.95
CA ARG A 68 -20.63 4.66 3.16
C ARG A 68 -19.83 4.04 2.03
N PRO A 69 -18.90 3.10 2.32
CA PRO A 69 -18.30 2.32 1.25
C PRO A 69 -19.43 1.64 0.45
N PRO A 70 -19.38 1.67 -0.88
CA PRO A 70 -20.35 0.97 -1.71
C PRO A 70 -20.42 -0.52 -1.34
N LYS A 71 -21.66 -1.05 -1.31
CA LYS A 71 -22.01 -2.42 -0.89
C LYS A 71 -21.64 -3.47 -1.96
N TYR A 72 -20.49 -3.33 -2.62
CA TYR A 72 -20.00 -4.34 -3.58
C TYR A 72 -18.94 -5.28 -2.97
N TRP A 73 -18.42 -4.98 -1.78
CA TRP A 73 -17.39 -5.83 -1.15
C TRP A 73 -17.92 -7.18 -0.65
N ASN A 74 -19.23 -7.41 -0.71
CA ASN A 74 -19.91 -8.65 -0.34
C ASN A 74 -20.34 -9.49 -1.56
N THR A 75 -19.91 -9.16 -2.78
CA THR A 75 -20.10 -10.02 -3.94
C THR A 75 -18.76 -10.59 -4.35
N ILE A 76 -18.30 -11.59 -3.59
CA ILE A 76 -17.43 -12.61 -4.17
C ILE A 76 -18.31 -13.25 -5.25
N TYR A 77 -18.01 -12.96 -6.51
CA TYR A 77 -18.62 -13.66 -7.63
C TYR A 77 -18.12 -15.10 -7.52
N ASP A 78 -18.93 -15.95 -6.89
CA ASP A 78 -18.62 -17.34 -6.56
C ASP A 78 -18.72 -18.25 -7.79
N SER A 79 -18.30 -17.73 -8.96
CA SER A 79 -18.20 -18.48 -10.21
C SER A 79 -16.91 -19.29 -10.30
N GLY A 80 -16.24 -19.51 -9.15
CA GLY A 80 -15.17 -20.48 -9.09
C GLY A 80 -15.67 -21.82 -9.61
N LYS A 81 -14.78 -22.61 -10.22
CA LYS A 81 -15.11 -23.99 -10.58
C LYS A 81 -15.69 -24.69 -9.35
N PRO A 82 -16.76 -25.49 -9.49
CA PRO A 82 -17.34 -26.21 -8.35
C PRO A 82 -16.20 -26.90 -7.60
N THR A 83 -16.12 -26.68 -6.29
CA THR A 83 -15.11 -27.29 -5.44
C THR A 83 -15.14 -28.79 -5.70
N PRO A 84 -14.07 -29.39 -6.26
CA PRO A 84 -14.11 -30.80 -6.60
C PRO A 84 -14.33 -31.60 -5.31
N PHE A 85 -15.20 -32.60 -5.40
CA PHE A 85 -15.44 -33.51 -4.29
C PHE A 85 -14.12 -34.15 -3.86
N VAL A 86 -13.67 -33.84 -2.64
CA VAL A 86 -12.54 -34.50 -2.00
C VAL A 86 -13.13 -35.55 -1.06
N PRO A 87 -12.97 -36.86 -1.34
CA PRO A 87 -13.39 -37.89 -0.42
C PRO A 87 -12.57 -37.74 0.87
N ILE A 88 -13.25 -37.43 1.97
CA ILE A 88 -12.65 -37.51 3.30
C ILE A 88 -12.48 -39.00 3.57
N ARG A 89 -11.24 -39.50 3.44
CA ARG A 89 -10.88 -40.79 4.02
C ARG A 89 -10.99 -40.62 5.53
N GLU A 90 -11.70 -41.54 6.18
CA GLU A 90 -11.96 -41.53 7.62
C GLU A 90 -10.69 -41.15 8.41
N PRO A 91 -10.82 -40.38 9.51
CA PRO A 91 -9.67 -39.98 10.29
C PRO A 91 -8.92 -41.23 10.77
N PHE A 92 -7.61 -41.25 10.52
CA PHE A 92 -6.75 -42.31 11.07
C PHE A 92 -6.81 -42.22 12.59
N GLU A 93 -7.01 -43.36 13.24
CA GLU A 93 -6.91 -43.45 14.70
C GLU A 93 -5.45 -43.18 15.09
N LEU A 94 -5.26 -42.22 15.99
CA LEU A 94 -3.98 -41.98 16.66
C LEU A 94 -3.84 -43.02 17.76
N GLU A 95 -2.94 -43.98 17.58
CA GLU A 95 -2.41 -44.82 18.68
C GLU A 95 -1.60 -43.96 19.67
#